data_AF-A0A2J0U986-F1
#
_entry.id   AF-A0A2J0U986-F1
#
_cell.length_a   1.000
_cell.length_b   1.000
_cell.length_c   1.000
_cell.angle_alpha   90.00
_cell.angle_beta   90.00
_cell.angle_gamma   90.00
#
_symmetry.space_group_name_H-M   'P 1'
#
loop_
_entity.id
_entity.type
_entity.pdbx_description
1 polymer ?
#
loop_
_entity_poly.entity_id
_entity_poly.type
_entity_poly.pdbx_seq_one_letter_code
_entity_poly.pdbx_strand_id
1 'polypeptide(L)'
;MNDESKGTDAGSASQTDADADRDTLFIRSPEDFTSDFLSGWIVDGRSGGLVRGRLHEEGHVSMIEHVGPLGTFEFRGVMEGGEYIMSTDATAAHFDRLVQINSDKTPCDIPLPDAPPGRVIDVAAEPHDKLLLIQRQFIINRVSTRRHLSELVALNASHTYYRGQFFSDDVVTYLNDHPELGDGPAVDGD
;
A
#
# COMPACT_ATOMS: atom_id res chain seq x y z
N MET A 1 -59.51 -37.70 18.73
CA MET A 1 -58.61 -38.77 19.19
C MET A 1 -57.36 -38.70 18.32
N ASN A 2 -56.30 -38.16 18.94
CA ASN A 2 -54.84 -38.26 18.70
C ASN A 2 -54.37 -38.23 17.24
N ASP A 3 -53.65 -37.24 16.71
CA ASP A 3 -52.53 -36.41 17.24
C ASP A 3 -51.37 -37.22 17.83
N GLU A 4 -50.35 -37.46 17.00
CA GLU A 4 -48.97 -37.68 17.43
C GLU A 4 -48.00 -37.00 16.45
N SER A 5 -47.23 -36.08 17.03
CA SER A 5 -46.13 -35.29 16.51
C SER A 5 -44.84 -36.09 16.27
N LYS A 6 -44.01 -35.62 15.32
CA LYS A 6 -42.53 -35.44 15.38
C LYS A 6 -42.12 -34.87 14.02
N GLY A 7 -41.51 -33.69 13.86
CA GLY A 7 -40.57 -32.99 14.71
C GLY A 7 -39.24 -32.89 13.95
N THR A 8 -38.97 -31.68 13.42
CA THR A 8 -37.65 -31.06 13.14
C THR A 8 -36.64 -31.79 12.24
N ASP A 9 -36.30 -31.19 11.09
CA ASP A 9 -35.03 -30.44 11.01
C ASP A 9 -35.08 -29.35 9.93
N ALA A 10 -35.02 -28.10 10.38
CA ALA A 10 -34.70 -26.93 9.57
C ALA A 10 -33.32 -26.49 10.05
N GLY A 11 -32.29 -26.75 9.25
CA GLY A 11 -30.91 -26.57 9.67
C GLY A 11 -29.98 -26.20 8.52
N SER A 12 -29.90 -24.90 8.26
CA SER A 12 -28.68 -24.17 7.86
C SER A 12 -27.78 -24.81 6.79
N ALA A 13 -28.06 -24.50 5.52
CA ALA A 13 -27.05 -24.52 4.46
C ALA A 13 -26.80 -23.07 4.01
N SER A 14 -26.16 -22.27 4.86
CA SER A 14 -25.65 -20.94 4.44
C SER A 14 -24.53 -20.37 5.33
N GLN A 15 -23.84 -21.18 6.13
CA GLN A 15 -22.76 -20.68 7.01
C GLN A 15 -21.34 -20.93 6.48
N THR A 16 -21.14 -21.68 5.40
CA THR A 16 -19.80 -22.08 4.97
C THR A 16 -19.07 -21.07 4.08
N ASP A 17 -19.76 -20.09 3.49
CA ASP A 17 -19.11 -19.12 2.59
C ASP A 17 -18.70 -17.82 3.32
N ALA A 18 -19.32 -17.50 4.45
CA ALA A 18 -19.05 -16.27 5.19
C ALA A 18 -17.80 -16.34 6.09
N ASP A 19 -17.39 -17.54 6.52
CA ASP A 19 -16.22 -17.72 7.37
C ASP A 19 -14.90 -17.80 6.57
N ALA A 20 -14.95 -18.18 5.29
CA ALA A 20 -13.76 -18.17 4.42
C ALA A 20 -13.28 -16.74 4.09
N ASP A 21 -14.20 -15.76 4.12
CA ASP A 21 -13.94 -14.35 3.82
C ASP A 21 -13.42 -13.56 5.05
N ARG A 22 -13.47 -14.18 6.25
CA ARG A 22 -13.04 -13.54 7.51
C ARG A 22 -11.54 -13.58 7.76
N ASP A 23 -10.83 -14.55 7.19
CA ASP A 23 -9.39 -14.74 7.38
C ASP A 23 -8.52 -13.83 6.49
N THR A 24 -9.12 -13.17 5.50
CA THR A 24 -8.45 -12.20 4.60
C THR A 24 -8.55 -10.75 5.10
N LEU A 25 -9.42 -10.49 6.08
CA LEU A 25 -9.63 -9.19 6.70
C LEU A 25 -8.56 -8.93 7.78
N PHE A 26 -7.45 -8.33 7.34
CA PHE A 26 -6.34 -7.91 8.21
C PHE A 26 -6.76 -6.79 9.18
N ILE A 27 -7.66 -5.91 8.74
CA ILE A 27 -8.16 -4.79 9.52
C ILE A 27 -9.68 -4.88 9.57
N ARG A 28 -10.23 -4.94 10.79
CA ARG A 28 -11.62 -5.34 11.03
C ARG A 28 -12.55 -4.17 11.34
N SER A 29 -12.01 -2.99 11.64
CA SER A 29 -12.78 -1.79 11.90
C SER A 29 -12.09 -0.51 11.37
N PRO A 30 -12.85 0.55 11.05
CA PRO A 30 -12.30 1.86 10.72
C PRO A 30 -11.43 2.45 11.84
N GLU A 31 -11.73 2.17 13.10
CA GLU A 31 -10.97 2.61 14.26
C GLU A 31 -9.58 1.96 14.30
N ASP A 32 -9.50 0.65 14.05
CA ASP A 32 -8.23 -0.08 13.95
C ASP A 32 -7.39 0.49 12.80
N PHE A 33 -7.99 0.68 11.62
CA PHE A 33 -7.32 1.30 10.48
C PHE A 33 -6.76 2.67 10.85
N THR A 34 -7.59 3.52 11.45
CA THR A 34 -7.20 4.90 11.79
C THR A 34 -6.06 4.91 12.80
N SER A 35 -6.11 4.05 13.81
CA SER A 35 -5.04 3.90 14.80
C SER A 35 -3.73 3.47 14.13
N ASP A 36 -3.76 2.43 13.30
CA ASP A 36 -2.57 1.90 12.65
C ASP A 36 -2.01 2.85 11.58
N PHE A 37 -2.89 3.57 10.89
CA PHE A 37 -2.50 4.61 9.93
C PHE A 37 -1.84 5.80 10.62
N LEU A 38 -2.45 6.34 11.70
CA LEU A 38 -1.91 7.49 12.44
C LEU A 38 -0.61 7.15 13.18
N SER A 39 -0.46 5.92 13.66
CA SER A 39 0.77 5.44 14.29
C SER A 39 1.86 5.04 13.28
N GLY A 40 1.55 5.11 11.98
CA GLY A 40 2.50 4.86 10.90
C GLY A 40 2.80 3.38 10.64
N TRP A 41 1.93 2.47 11.09
CA TRP A 41 1.96 1.03 10.79
C TRP A 41 1.33 0.69 9.43
N ILE A 42 0.51 1.59 8.88
CA ILE A 42 0.02 1.52 7.50
C ILE A 42 0.65 2.66 6.71
N VAL A 43 1.28 2.31 5.58
CA VAL A 43 1.90 3.27 4.66
C VAL A 43 1.03 3.40 3.40
N ASP A 44 0.75 4.62 2.96
CA ASP A 44 -0.01 4.86 1.73
C ASP A 44 0.90 4.73 0.48
N GLY A 45 0.72 3.65 -0.28
CA GLY A 45 1.44 3.36 -1.50
C GLY A 45 0.75 3.82 -2.78
N ARG A 46 -0.44 4.44 -2.71
CA ARG A 46 -1.29 4.72 -3.88
C ARG A 46 -0.69 5.71 -4.88
N SER A 47 0.25 6.56 -4.45
CA SER A 47 1.01 7.45 -5.33
C SER A 47 2.03 6.71 -6.21
N GLY A 48 2.29 5.44 -5.91
CA GLY A 48 3.41 4.69 -6.45
C GLY A 48 4.76 5.18 -5.92
N GLY A 49 5.79 4.37 -6.17
CA GLY A 49 7.15 4.57 -5.69
C GLY A 49 7.92 3.26 -5.57
N LEU A 50 9.22 3.39 -5.32
CA LEU A 50 10.12 2.30 -4.98
C LEU A 50 9.86 1.86 -3.55
N VAL A 51 9.56 0.57 -3.35
CA VAL A 51 9.33 0.03 -2.01
C VAL A 51 10.64 -0.36 -1.36
N ARG A 52 10.88 0.16 -0.16
CA ARG A 52 11.98 -0.20 0.71
C ARG A 52 11.42 -1.02 1.88
N GLY A 53 11.74 -2.30 1.89
CA GLY A 53 11.28 -3.28 2.86
C GLY A 53 12.04 -4.58 2.69
N ARG A 54 11.54 -5.64 3.31
CA ARG A 54 12.09 -7.00 3.29
C ARG A 54 12.01 -7.62 1.91
N LEU A 55 13.02 -8.44 1.62
CA LEU A 55 12.97 -9.33 0.47
C LEU A 55 12.02 -10.51 0.73
N HIS A 56 11.64 -11.23 -0.32
CA HIS A 56 10.77 -12.40 -0.17
C HIS A 56 11.38 -13.47 0.77
N GLU A 57 12.71 -13.59 0.79
CA GLU A 57 13.47 -14.50 1.67
C GLU A 57 13.42 -14.09 3.16
N GLU A 58 13.04 -12.84 3.45
CA GLU A 58 13.10 -12.22 4.79
C GLU A 58 11.70 -11.99 5.41
N GLY A 59 10.63 -12.21 4.65
CA GLY A 59 9.27 -12.17 5.18
C GLY A 59 8.26 -11.30 4.44
N HIS A 60 8.60 -10.74 3.27
CA HIS A 60 7.71 -9.97 2.39
C HIS A 60 6.96 -8.78 3.01
N VAL A 61 6.39 -7.92 2.17
CA VAL A 61 5.56 -6.77 2.56
C VAL A 61 4.11 -7.10 2.24
N SER A 62 3.23 -7.02 3.24
CA SER A 62 1.79 -7.28 3.08
C SER A 62 1.07 -6.08 2.48
N MET A 63 0.27 -6.33 1.43
CA MET A 63 -0.53 -5.31 0.77
C MET A 63 -2.00 -5.43 1.15
N ILE A 64 -2.62 -4.29 1.45
CA ILE A 64 -4.05 -4.18 1.73
C ILE A 64 -4.72 -3.22 0.75
N GLU A 65 -5.99 -3.46 0.45
CA GLU A 65 -6.80 -2.58 -0.39
C GLU A 65 -8.16 -2.34 0.24
N HIS A 66 -8.67 -1.12 0.09
CA HIS A 66 -10.02 -0.78 0.51
C HIS A 66 -11.07 -1.48 -0.35
N VAL A 67 -12.05 -2.12 0.29
CA VAL A 67 -13.18 -2.79 -0.34
C VAL A 67 -14.50 -2.26 0.19
N GLY A 68 -15.46 -2.10 -0.72
CA GLY A 68 -16.81 -1.70 -0.36
C GLY A 68 -16.95 -0.25 0.12
N PRO A 69 -18.09 0.11 0.76
CA PRO A 69 -18.42 1.47 1.15
C PRO A 69 -17.93 1.89 2.54
N LEU A 70 -17.48 0.96 3.39
CA LEU A 70 -17.23 1.21 4.82
C LEU A 70 -15.86 0.68 5.25
N GLY A 71 -14.80 1.49 5.18
CA GLY A 71 -13.52 1.33 5.90
C GLY A 71 -12.95 -0.09 6.02
N THR A 72 -13.29 -0.98 5.09
CA THR A 72 -12.98 -2.41 5.15
C THR A 72 -11.80 -2.62 4.23
N PHE A 73 -10.80 -3.33 4.73
CA PHE A 73 -9.57 -3.55 3.99
C PHE A 73 -9.30 -5.04 3.91
N GLU A 74 -9.08 -5.51 2.69
CA GLU A 74 -8.73 -6.89 2.40
C GLU A 74 -7.25 -7.00 2.09
N PHE A 75 -6.65 -8.11 2.53
CA PHE A 75 -5.36 -8.53 2.04
C PHE A 75 -5.41 -8.80 0.54
N ARG A 76 -4.48 -8.19 -0.21
CA ARG A 76 -4.39 -8.35 -1.67
C ARG A 76 -3.22 -9.18 -2.14
N GLY A 77 -2.26 -9.44 -1.26
CA GLY A 77 -1.08 -10.21 -1.60
C GLY A 77 0.16 -9.65 -0.93
N VAL A 78 1.29 -10.12 -1.43
CA VAL A 78 2.61 -9.77 -0.90
C VAL A 78 3.44 -9.15 -2.00
N MET A 79 4.41 -8.34 -1.59
CA MET A 79 5.43 -7.79 -2.47
C MET A 79 6.81 -7.87 -1.83
N GLU A 80 7.86 -7.66 -2.61
CA GLU A 80 9.23 -7.61 -2.09
C GLU A 80 9.83 -6.21 -2.16
N GLY A 81 10.72 -5.91 -1.20
CA GLY A 81 11.55 -4.72 -1.26
C GLY A 81 12.35 -4.65 -2.56
N GLY A 82 12.40 -3.47 -3.16
CA GLY A 82 13.04 -3.22 -4.45
C GLY A 82 12.12 -3.37 -5.66
N GLU A 83 10.85 -3.73 -5.47
CA GLU A 83 9.80 -3.56 -6.48
C GLU A 83 9.32 -2.11 -6.55
N TYR A 84 8.82 -1.72 -7.71
CA TYR A 84 8.26 -0.38 -7.94
C TYR A 84 6.76 -0.47 -8.19
N ILE A 85 6.00 0.35 -7.48
CA ILE A 85 4.56 0.46 -7.66
C ILE A 85 4.27 1.67 -8.54
N MET A 86 3.48 1.47 -9.60
CA MET A 86 2.94 2.57 -10.41
C MET A 86 1.64 3.08 -9.77
N SER A 87 1.36 4.38 -9.81
CA SER A 87 0.01 4.85 -9.46
C SER A 87 -1.03 4.26 -10.43
N THR A 88 -2.29 4.22 -10.02
CA THR A 88 -3.38 3.70 -10.85
C THR A 88 -3.50 4.49 -12.15
N ASP A 89 -3.32 5.81 -12.10
CA ASP A 89 -3.38 6.68 -13.28
C ASP A 89 -2.19 6.45 -14.22
N ALA A 90 -0.96 6.35 -13.68
CA ALA A 90 0.21 6.01 -14.49
C ALA A 90 0.09 4.62 -15.11
N THR A 91 -0.50 3.68 -14.36
CA THR A 91 -0.80 2.33 -14.85
C THR A 91 -1.73 2.39 -16.06
N ALA A 92 -2.82 3.15 -15.97
CA ALA A 92 -3.77 3.30 -17.07
C ALA A 92 -3.16 4.01 -18.28
N ALA A 93 -2.37 5.07 -18.06
CA ALA A 93 -1.77 5.86 -19.13
C ALA A 93 -0.64 5.14 -19.89
N HIS A 94 0.07 4.23 -19.22
CA HIS A 94 1.31 3.63 -19.74
C HIS A 94 1.32 2.10 -19.76
N PHE A 95 0.14 1.46 -19.64
CA PHE A 95 -0.01 0.02 -19.46
C PHE A 95 0.88 -0.82 -20.39
N ASP A 96 0.82 -0.59 -21.70
CA ASP A 96 1.59 -1.37 -22.69
C ASP A 96 3.09 -1.28 -22.46
N ARG A 97 3.59 -0.09 -22.08
CA ARG A 97 5.01 0.12 -21.81
C ARG A 97 5.43 -0.55 -20.50
N LEU A 98 4.57 -0.49 -19.49
CA LEU A 98 4.81 -1.16 -18.20
C LEU A 98 4.86 -2.68 -18.37
N VAL A 99 3.99 -3.25 -19.19
CA VAL A 99 4.03 -4.67 -19.55
C VAL A 99 5.34 -5.04 -20.24
N GLN A 100 5.80 -4.21 -21.19
CA GLN A 100 7.10 -4.43 -21.85
C GLN A 100 8.26 -4.41 -20.85
N ILE A 101 8.32 -3.40 -19.98
CA ILE A 101 9.34 -3.27 -18.93
C ILE A 101 9.33 -4.51 -18.01
N ASN A 102 8.14 -4.92 -17.54
CA ASN A 102 8.00 -6.02 -16.58
C ASN A 102 8.23 -7.40 -17.22
N SER A 103 8.11 -7.49 -18.55
CA SER A 103 8.40 -8.70 -19.34
C SER A 103 9.88 -8.88 -19.64
N ASP A 104 10.71 -7.85 -19.46
CA ASP A 104 12.16 -7.98 -19.60
C ASP A 104 12.73 -8.83 -18.46
N LYS A 105 13.03 -10.09 -18.78
CA LYS A 105 13.63 -11.07 -17.84
C LYS A 105 15.15 -11.16 -17.95
N THR A 106 15.79 -10.22 -18.65
CA THR A 106 17.25 -10.22 -18.78
C THR A 106 17.87 -10.05 -17.39
N PRO A 107 18.81 -10.91 -16.96
CA PRO A 107 19.51 -10.75 -15.69
C PRO A 107 20.10 -9.34 -15.53
N CYS A 108 20.04 -8.81 -14.31
CA CYS A 108 20.52 -7.47 -14.01
C CYS A 108 21.35 -7.49 -12.74
N ASP A 109 22.67 -7.34 -12.91
CA ASP A 109 23.64 -7.27 -11.82
C ASP A 109 23.85 -5.85 -11.29
N ILE A 110 23.14 -4.87 -11.87
CA ILE A 110 23.18 -3.48 -11.44
C ILE A 110 22.51 -3.40 -10.06
N PRO A 111 23.18 -2.79 -9.04
CA PRO A 111 22.54 -2.51 -7.77
C PRO A 111 21.28 -1.67 -7.97
N LEU A 112 20.29 -1.86 -7.09
CA LEU A 112 19.08 -1.03 -7.12
C LEU A 112 19.48 0.44 -6.92
N PRO A 113 19.20 1.33 -7.90
CA PRO A 113 19.54 2.74 -7.73
C PRO A 113 18.63 3.39 -6.70
N ASP A 114 19.09 4.48 -6.09
CA ASP A 114 18.26 5.29 -5.21
C ASP A 114 17.15 5.99 -6.02
N ALA A 115 15.91 5.87 -5.57
CA ALA A 115 14.81 6.66 -6.11
C ALA A 115 14.91 8.11 -5.58
N PRO A 116 14.44 9.11 -6.35
CA PRO A 116 14.42 10.47 -5.85
C PRO A 116 13.51 10.61 -4.62
N PRO A 117 13.72 11.66 -3.79
CA PRO A 117 12.82 12.00 -2.70
C PRO A 117 11.36 12.04 -3.15
N GLY A 118 10.44 11.62 -2.29
CA GLY A 118 9.01 11.51 -2.61
C GLY A 118 8.63 10.28 -3.47
N ARG A 119 9.61 9.54 -4.02
CA ARG A 119 9.39 8.30 -4.79
C ARG A 119 9.88 7.04 -4.08
N VAL A 120 10.16 7.14 -2.79
CA VAL A 120 10.41 5.99 -1.90
C VAL A 120 9.17 5.77 -1.02
N ILE A 121 8.83 4.50 -0.83
CA ILE A 121 7.82 4.03 0.11
C ILE A 121 8.56 3.15 1.11
N ASP A 122 8.85 3.69 2.29
CA ASP A 122 9.58 2.97 3.34
C ASP A 122 8.62 2.25 4.27
N VAL A 123 8.61 0.92 4.17
CA VAL A 123 7.78 0.02 4.97
C VAL A 123 8.61 -0.78 5.98
N ALA A 124 9.92 -0.58 6.03
CA ALA A 124 10.81 -1.35 6.90
C ALA A 124 10.48 -1.11 8.39
N ALA A 125 10.25 -2.20 9.13
CA ALA A 125 10.03 -2.16 10.57
C ALA A 125 10.37 -3.50 11.24
N GLU A 126 10.49 -3.48 12.57
CA GLU A 126 10.74 -4.66 13.40
C GLU A 126 9.56 -4.91 14.36
N PRO A 127 9.16 -6.16 14.61
CA PRO A 127 9.72 -7.42 14.10
C PRO A 127 9.23 -7.81 12.68
N HIS A 128 8.31 -7.03 12.11
CA HIS A 128 7.75 -7.20 10.77
C HIS A 128 7.63 -5.84 10.08
N ASP A 129 7.63 -5.85 8.75
CA ASP A 129 7.37 -4.65 7.96
C ASP A 129 5.94 -4.14 8.15
N LYS A 130 5.77 -2.85 7.87
CA LYS A 130 4.49 -2.14 7.87
C LYS A 130 3.57 -2.65 6.77
N LEU A 131 2.27 -2.46 6.95
CA LEU A 131 1.28 -2.75 5.91
C LEU A 131 1.30 -1.68 4.82
N LEU A 132 1.17 -2.10 3.56
CA LEU A 132 1.13 -1.20 2.43
C LEU A 132 -0.28 -1.08 1.85
N LEU A 133 -0.85 0.12 1.91
CA LEU A 133 -2.13 0.43 1.29
C LEU A 133 -1.96 0.67 -0.22
N ILE A 134 -2.68 -0.09 -1.03
CA ILE A 134 -2.65 -0.03 -2.50
C ILE A 134 -4.04 0.25 -3.10
N GLN A 135 -4.08 0.51 -4.42
CA GLN A 135 -5.33 0.65 -5.18
C GLN A 135 -5.20 0.13 -6.63
N ARG A 136 -5.36 -1.18 -6.83
CA ARG A 136 -5.25 -1.87 -8.14
C ARG A 136 -4.06 -1.43 -9.01
N GLN A 137 -2.91 -1.23 -8.39
CA GLN A 137 -1.71 -0.69 -9.02
C GLN A 137 -0.92 -1.76 -9.76
N PHE A 138 -0.18 -1.37 -10.80
CA PHE A 138 0.77 -2.26 -11.47
C PHE A 138 2.09 -2.31 -10.71
N ILE A 139 2.55 -3.52 -10.39
CA ILE A 139 3.81 -3.77 -9.68
C ILE A 139 4.87 -4.21 -10.70
N ILE A 140 5.99 -3.49 -10.72
CA ILE A 140 7.16 -3.81 -11.52
C ILE A 140 8.12 -4.65 -10.67
N ASN A 141 8.43 -5.84 -11.16
CA ASN A 141 9.33 -6.76 -10.48
C ASN A 141 10.70 -6.11 -10.23
N ARG A 142 11.40 -6.59 -9.20
CA ARG A 142 12.67 -6.02 -8.74
C ARG A 142 13.76 -5.97 -9.81
N VAL A 143 13.87 -6.98 -10.66
CA VAL A 143 14.89 -7.04 -11.72
C VAL A 143 14.62 -5.96 -12.78
N SER A 144 13.38 -5.83 -13.24
CA SER A 144 12.97 -4.77 -14.17
C SER A 144 13.13 -3.38 -13.54
N THR A 145 12.78 -3.24 -12.26
CA THR A 145 12.91 -1.99 -11.51
C THR A 145 14.35 -1.49 -11.49
N ARG A 146 15.33 -2.37 -11.21
CA ARG A 146 16.77 -2.01 -11.21
C ARG A 146 17.23 -1.39 -12.52
N ARG A 147 16.71 -1.89 -13.65
CA ARG A 147 17.10 -1.44 -15.00
C ARG A 147 16.36 -0.15 -15.41
N HIS A 148 15.09 -0.04 -15.03
CA HIS A 148 14.19 0.99 -15.56
C HIS A 148 13.77 2.04 -14.54
N LEU A 149 14.39 2.11 -13.35
CA LEU A 149 13.93 3.00 -12.27
C LEU A 149 13.74 4.45 -12.72
N SER A 150 14.68 5.02 -13.48
CA SER A 150 14.57 6.39 -13.98
C SER A 150 13.37 6.59 -14.91
N GLU A 151 13.11 5.61 -15.78
CA GLU A 151 11.94 5.61 -16.67
C GLU A 151 10.64 5.47 -15.87
N LEU A 152 10.59 4.54 -14.91
CA LEU A 152 9.42 4.33 -14.03
C LEU A 152 9.09 5.58 -13.21
N VAL A 153 10.10 6.24 -12.67
CA VAL A 153 9.97 7.52 -11.96
C VAL A 153 9.38 8.58 -12.90
N ALA A 154 9.89 8.70 -14.13
CA ALA A 154 9.41 9.68 -15.09
C ALA A 154 7.95 9.41 -15.51
N LEU A 155 7.59 8.15 -15.78
CA LEU A 155 6.22 7.74 -16.12
C LEU A 155 5.24 7.99 -14.95
N ASN A 156 5.70 7.84 -13.71
CA ASN A 156 4.88 8.05 -12.53
C ASN A 156 4.82 9.53 -12.08
N ALA A 157 5.72 10.39 -12.57
CA ALA A 157 5.92 11.75 -12.08
C ALA A 157 4.66 12.63 -12.20
N SER A 158 3.95 12.54 -13.33
CA SER A 158 2.74 13.32 -13.60
C SER A 158 1.47 12.74 -12.97
N HIS A 159 1.58 11.61 -12.27
CA HIS A 159 0.44 10.83 -11.79
C HIS A 159 0.53 10.63 -10.28
N THR A 160 0.58 11.74 -9.55
CA THR A 160 0.77 11.75 -8.10
C THR A 160 -0.58 11.70 -7.40
N TYR A 161 -0.72 10.76 -6.46
CA TYR A 161 -1.84 10.70 -5.54
C TYR A 161 -1.50 11.46 -4.26
N TYR A 162 -2.42 12.26 -3.74
CA TYR A 162 -2.20 13.00 -2.51
C TYR A 162 -2.16 12.04 -1.31
N ARG A 163 -0.98 11.88 -0.70
CA ARG A 163 -0.70 11.02 0.47
C ARG A 163 -1.26 11.57 1.79
N GLY A 164 -2.36 12.32 1.75
CA GLY A 164 -2.67 13.30 2.80
C GLY A 164 -1.59 14.40 2.92
N GLN A 165 -0.70 14.50 1.94
CA GLN A 165 0.31 15.53 1.81
C GLN A 165 -0.41 16.80 1.35
N PHE A 166 -0.62 17.74 2.28
CA PHE A 166 -1.23 19.04 1.98
C PHE A 166 -0.23 20.00 1.30
N PHE A 167 1.06 19.73 1.48
CA PHE A 167 2.16 20.55 1.00
C PHE A 167 3.00 19.80 -0.02
N SER A 168 3.44 20.50 -1.07
CA SER A 168 4.35 19.97 -2.06
C SER A 168 5.76 19.75 -1.48
N ASP A 169 6.60 18.96 -2.15
CA ASP A 169 7.92 18.57 -1.64
C ASP A 169 8.86 19.77 -1.43
N ASP A 170 8.74 20.81 -2.25
CA ASP A 170 9.45 22.09 -2.07
C ASP A 170 9.02 22.81 -0.80
N VAL A 171 7.71 22.79 -0.49
CA VAL A 171 7.16 23.38 0.73
C VAL A 171 7.58 22.56 1.96
N VAL A 172 7.58 21.23 1.88
CA VAL A 172 8.07 20.37 2.97
C VAL A 172 9.56 20.59 3.23
N THR A 173 10.37 20.68 2.17
CA THR A 173 11.81 20.98 2.28
C THR A 173 12.01 22.34 2.96
N TYR A 174 11.28 23.35 2.50
CA TYR A 174 11.32 24.69 3.08
C TYR A 174 10.95 24.69 4.56
N LEU A 175 9.90 23.98 4.97
CA LEU A 175 9.48 23.89 6.38
C LEU A 175 10.48 23.13 7.26
N ASN A 176 11.13 22.09 6.73
CA ASN A 176 12.19 21.37 7.44
C ASN A 176 13.43 22.23 7.67
N ASP A 177 13.74 23.14 6.73
CA ASP A 177 14.84 24.10 6.84
C ASP A 177 14.47 25.32 7.73
N HIS A 178 13.19 25.51 8.04
CA HIS A 178 12.63 26.63 8.82
C HIS A 178 11.70 26.11 9.93
N PRO A 179 12.23 25.39 10.94
CA PRO A 179 11.42 24.77 12.00
C PRO A 179 10.61 25.79 12.83
N GLU A 180 11.04 27.06 12.87
CA GLU A 180 10.34 28.16 13.54
C GLU A 180 8.94 28.47 12.95
N LEU A 181 8.65 27.97 11.75
CA LEU A 181 7.35 28.13 11.10
C LEU A 181 6.37 27.00 11.45
N GLY A 182 6.85 25.90 12.05
CA GLY A 182 6.05 24.75 12.46
C GLY A 182 5.53 24.83 13.90
N ASP A 183 6.20 25.61 14.75
CA ASP A 183 5.72 25.94 16.08
C ASP A 183 4.63 27.00 15.93
N GLY A 184 3.36 26.60 16.13
CA GLY A 184 2.23 27.53 16.14
C GLY A 184 2.50 28.74 17.05
N PRO A 185 1.70 29.82 16.92
CA PRO A 185 1.92 31.05 17.68
C PRO A 185 2.12 30.73 19.16
N ALA A 186 3.12 31.36 19.78
CA ALA A 186 3.39 31.20 21.20
C ALA A 186 2.08 31.37 21.97
N VAL A 187 1.70 30.37 22.77
CA VAL A 187 0.61 30.50 23.72
C VAL A 187 1.07 31.54 24.72
N ASP A 188 0.60 32.77 24.55
CA ASP A 188 0.78 33.84 25.51
C ASP A 188 0.21 33.35 26.85
N GLY A 189 1.11 33.14 27.82
CA GLY A 189 0.75 32.74 29.17
C GLY A 189 0.03 33.87 29.91
N ASP A 190 -0.99 33.47 30.68
CA ASP A 190 -1.82 34.29 31.58
C ASP A 190 -1.05 35.32 32.42
#